data_AF-A0A2T2XV11-F1
#
_entry.id   AF-A0A2T2XV11-F1
#
_cell.length_a   1.000
_cell.length_b   1.000
_cell.length_c   1.000
_cell.angle_alpha   90.00
_cell.angle_beta   90.00
_cell.angle_gamma   90.00
#
_symmetry.space_group_name_H-M   'P 1'
#
loop_
_entity.id
_entity.type
_entity.pdbx_description
1 polymer ?
#
loop_
_entity_poly.entity_id
_entity_poly.type
_entity_poly.pdbx_seq_one_letter_code
_entity_poly.pdbx_strand_id
1 'polypeptide(L)'
;MSVATASATATFTADELIVEDGTGRQYRLTSFSKTVNLATTGAGGMDTGTVPATGFVALYAIYNPTSSTSALLAVNATSVTAPELYGGANMPTGYTASALVSVWGIASSQFIVGEQRGRDIGMSDIVAISTTSQATSYTSLSIAGAVPRNAKNIGGWFGTQSTASSTQTISVSSSATAMASRRSQVNGAQAINGSYTLPVTTPQTIYYQNTTSGTLSGASIVINEYSF
;
A
#
# COMPACT_ATOMS: atom_id res chain seq x y z
N MET A 1 -6.40 -11.62 -3.36
CA MET A 1 -6.73 -11.00 -4.67
C MET A 1 -5.44 -10.94 -5.49
N SER A 2 -5.49 -11.20 -6.79
CA SER A 2 -4.32 -11.09 -7.67
C SER A 2 -4.70 -10.34 -8.94
N VAL A 3 -3.84 -9.42 -9.37
CA VAL A 3 -3.97 -8.63 -10.60
C VAL A 3 -2.70 -8.88 -11.41
N ALA A 4 -2.76 -9.83 -12.35
CA ALA A 4 -1.58 -10.26 -13.12
C ALA A 4 -1.17 -9.25 -14.21
N THR A 5 -2.12 -8.46 -14.70
CA THR A 5 -1.93 -7.37 -15.66
C THR A 5 -2.79 -6.19 -15.22
N ALA A 6 -2.34 -4.97 -15.49
CA ALA A 6 -3.11 -3.78 -15.16
C ALA A 6 -4.53 -3.90 -15.73
N SER A 7 -5.53 -3.67 -14.89
CA SER A 7 -6.93 -3.92 -15.23
C SER A 7 -7.87 -2.97 -14.49
N ALA A 8 -8.97 -2.59 -15.14
CA ALA A 8 -10.07 -1.87 -14.48
C ALA A 8 -10.94 -2.79 -13.61
N THR A 9 -10.70 -4.10 -13.64
CA THR A 9 -11.44 -5.09 -12.86
C THR A 9 -10.52 -5.94 -12.02
N ALA A 10 -11.02 -6.38 -10.87
CA ALA A 10 -10.33 -7.34 -10.01
C ALA A 10 -11.33 -8.20 -9.23
N THR A 11 -10.93 -9.42 -8.88
CA THR A 11 -11.74 -10.34 -8.07
C THR A 11 -11.09 -10.54 -6.71
N PHE A 12 -11.84 -10.26 -5.65
CA PHE A 12 -11.47 -10.62 -4.29
C PHE A 12 -12.15 -11.92 -3.90
N THR A 13 -11.36 -12.83 -3.32
CA THR A 13 -11.80 -14.13 -2.85
C THR A 13 -11.41 -14.33 -1.39
N ALA A 14 -12.30 -14.95 -0.62
CA ALA A 14 -12.04 -15.44 0.72
C ALA A 14 -12.95 -16.63 1.02
N ASP A 15 -12.40 -17.66 1.67
CA ASP A 15 -13.19 -18.82 2.11
C ASP A 15 -14.25 -18.40 3.13
N GLU A 16 -13.88 -17.43 3.97
CA GLU A 16 -14.73 -16.82 4.97
C GLU A 16 -14.41 -15.34 5.14
N LEU A 17 -15.45 -14.54 5.33
CA LEU A 17 -15.34 -13.13 5.64
C LEU A 17 -16.41 -12.71 6.63
N ILE A 18 -16.00 -12.03 7.69
CA ILE A 18 -16.94 -11.37 8.60
C ILE A 18 -17.14 -9.93 8.12
N VAL A 19 -18.41 -9.55 7.98
CA VAL A 19 -18.82 -8.17 7.76
C VAL A 19 -19.70 -7.73 8.92
N GLU A 20 -19.67 -6.44 9.24
CA GLU A 20 -20.37 -5.90 10.42
C GLU A 20 -21.22 -4.69 9.99
N ASP A 21 -22.41 -4.56 10.59
CA ASP A 21 -23.23 -3.36 10.45
C ASP A 21 -22.90 -2.29 11.49
N GLY A 22 -23.45 -1.09 11.33
CA GLY A 22 -23.18 0.05 12.22
C GLY A 22 -23.61 -0.15 13.69
N THR A 23 -24.29 -1.26 14.03
CA THR A 23 -24.67 -1.60 15.40
C THR A 23 -23.75 -2.64 16.05
N GLY A 24 -22.75 -3.14 15.31
CA GLY A 24 -21.84 -4.19 15.76
C GLY A 24 -22.33 -5.62 15.47
N ARG A 25 -23.43 -5.78 14.72
CA ARG A 25 -23.92 -7.11 14.37
C ARG A 25 -23.12 -7.66 13.19
N GLN A 26 -22.62 -8.88 13.39
CA GLN A 26 -21.73 -9.54 12.45
C GLN A 26 -22.48 -10.56 11.59
N TYR A 27 -22.06 -10.65 10.33
CA TYR A 27 -22.54 -11.62 9.36
C TYR A 27 -21.35 -12.36 8.78
N ARG A 28 -21.41 -13.70 8.83
CA ARG A 28 -20.40 -14.58 8.25
C ARG A 28 -20.77 -14.88 6.81
N LEU A 29 -19.93 -14.45 5.88
CA LEU A 29 -20.01 -14.77 4.46
C LEU A 29 -19.06 -15.93 4.18
N THR A 30 -19.55 -16.98 3.52
CA THR A 30 -18.73 -18.12 3.11
C THR A 30 -18.52 -18.11 1.60
N SER A 31 -17.39 -18.64 1.14
CA SER A 31 -17.05 -18.72 -0.29
C SER A 31 -17.20 -17.37 -1.00
N PHE A 32 -16.76 -16.29 -0.35
CA PHE A 32 -16.87 -14.95 -0.92
C PHE A 32 -15.99 -14.87 -2.16
N SER A 33 -16.60 -14.63 -3.31
CA SER A 33 -15.90 -14.38 -4.58
C SER A 33 -16.68 -13.31 -5.32
N LYS A 34 -16.12 -12.10 -5.35
CA LYS A 34 -16.77 -10.94 -5.95
C LYS A 34 -15.79 -10.15 -6.80
N THR A 35 -16.27 -9.74 -7.97
CA THR A 35 -15.54 -8.89 -8.88
C THR A 35 -15.98 -7.45 -8.70
N VAL A 36 -15.02 -6.53 -8.75
CA VAL A 36 -15.25 -5.09 -8.84
C VAL A 36 -14.83 -4.60 -10.22
N ASN A 37 -15.57 -3.63 -10.77
CA ASN A 37 -15.29 -2.93 -12.01
C ASN A 37 -15.24 -1.43 -11.77
N LEU A 38 -14.06 -0.83 -11.91
CA LEU A 38 -13.81 0.58 -11.65
C LEU A 38 -14.47 1.52 -12.66
N ALA A 39 -15.01 0.99 -13.78
CA ALA A 39 -15.76 1.75 -14.78
C ALA A 39 -17.25 1.93 -14.45
N THR A 40 -17.77 1.25 -13.42
CA THR A 40 -19.17 1.37 -12.99
C THR A 40 -19.27 2.00 -11.60
N THR A 41 -20.48 2.45 -11.22
CA THR A 41 -20.78 3.01 -9.89
C THR A 41 -21.82 2.14 -9.18
N GLY A 42 -21.73 2.02 -7.86
CA GLY A 42 -22.60 1.21 -7.01
C GLY A 42 -22.01 -0.16 -6.68
N ALA A 43 -22.89 -1.12 -6.33
CA ALA A 43 -22.46 -2.47 -5.96
C ALA A 43 -21.69 -3.14 -7.11
N GLY A 44 -20.47 -3.58 -6.82
CA GLY A 44 -19.53 -4.13 -7.81
C GLY A 44 -18.72 -3.07 -8.56
N GLY A 45 -18.77 -1.79 -8.17
CA GLY A 45 -18.00 -0.71 -8.79
C GLY A 45 -17.54 0.36 -7.80
N MET A 46 -17.32 1.57 -8.30
CA MET A 46 -16.99 2.74 -7.48
C MET A 46 -18.16 3.18 -6.61
N ASP A 47 -17.87 3.64 -5.40
CA ASP A 47 -18.84 4.24 -4.46
C ASP A 47 -19.54 5.44 -5.09
N THR A 48 -18.74 6.35 -5.63
CA THR A 48 -19.18 7.52 -6.38
C THR A 48 -18.11 7.92 -7.39
N GLY A 49 -18.50 8.75 -8.34
CA GLY A 49 -17.59 9.41 -9.27
C GLY A 49 -16.78 8.42 -10.11
N THR A 50 -15.61 8.89 -10.53
CA THR A 50 -14.67 8.15 -11.38
C THR A 50 -13.46 7.69 -10.56
N VAL A 51 -12.91 6.53 -10.93
CA VAL A 51 -11.65 6.04 -10.38
C VAL A 51 -10.53 7.08 -10.55
N PRO A 52 -9.67 7.33 -9.55
CA PRO A 52 -8.56 8.26 -9.70
C PRO A 52 -7.60 7.83 -10.82
N ALA A 53 -6.97 8.78 -11.51
CA ALA A 53 -5.95 8.44 -12.52
C ALA A 53 -4.74 7.74 -11.88
N THR A 54 -4.29 8.25 -10.73
CA THR A 54 -3.24 7.66 -9.90
C THR A 54 -3.62 7.84 -8.43
N GLY A 55 -3.39 6.83 -7.59
CA GLY A 55 -3.70 6.91 -6.18
C GLY A 55 -4.06 5.56 -5.59
N PHE A 56 -5.07 5.52 -4.75
CA PHE A 56 -5.51 4.29 -4.08
C PHE A 56 -7.02 4.19 -4.01
N VAL A 57 -7.52 2.96 -4.07
CA VAL A 57 -8.92 2.63 -3.79
C VAL A 57 -9.00 1.64 -2.63
N ALA A 58 -9.86 1.94 -1.66
CA ALA A 58 -10.27 0.98 -0.65
C ALA A 58 -11.39 0.12 -1.21
N LEU A 59 -11.29 -1.20 -1.04
CA LEU A 59 -12.34 -2.14 -1.40
C LEU A 59 -13.03 -2.62 -0.13
N TYR A 60 -14.34 -2.42 -0.07
CA TYR A 60 -15.18 -2.96 0.98
C TYR A 60 -15.97 -4.14 0.43
N ALA A 61 -15.99 -5.25 1.16
CA ALA A 61 -17.08 -6.21 1.00
C ALA A 61 -18.32 -5.61 1.64
N ILE A 62 -19.44 -5.60 0.92
CA ILE A 62 -20.72 -5.11 1.41
C ILE A 62 -21.74 -6.24 1.38
N TYR A 63 -22.65 -6.25 2.36
CA TYR A 63 -23.68 -7.26 2.49
C TYR A 63 -25.06 -6.67 2.77
N ASN A 64 -26.06 -7.20 2.07
CA ASN A 64 -27.47 -6.95 2.30
C ASN A 64 -28.05 -8.15 3.08
N PRO A 65 -28.37 -7.99 4.37
CA PRO A 65 -28.86 -9.08 5.21
C PRO A 65 -30.29 -9.51 4.86
N THR A 66 -31.08 -8.68 4.17
CA THR A 66 -32.46 -8.99 3.78
C THR A 66 -32.51 -9.91 2.57
N SER A 67 -31.66 -9.67 1.56
CA SER A 67 -31.59 -10.48 0.33
C SER A 67 -30.47 -11.52 0.33
N SER A 68 -29.63 -11.52 1.37
CA SER A 68 -28.41 -12.33 1.45
C SER A 68 -27.44 -12.13 0.27
N THR A 69 -27.44 -10.93 -0.33
CA THR A 69 -26.55 -10.59 -1.44
C THR A 69 -25.32 -9.86 -0.94
N SER A 70 -24.16 -10.20 -1.52
CA SER A 70 -22.90 -9.51 -1.26
C SER A 70 -22.25 -9.00 -2.54
N ALA A 71 -21.47 -7.92 -2.41
CA ALA A 71 -20.73 -7.29 -3.49
C ALA A 71 -19.43 -6.66 -2.95
N LEU A 72 -18.63 -6.09 -3.85
CA LEU A 72 -17.57 -5.17 -3.49
C LEU A 72 -18.01 -3.72 -3.74
N LEU A 73 -17.44 -2.78 -3.02
CA LEU A 73 -17.60 -1.34 -3.23
C LEU A 73 -16.23 -0.67 -3.16
N ALA A 74 -15.84 0.04 -4.22
CA ALA A 74 -14.55 0.72 -4.31
C ALA A 74 -14.66 2.20 -3.93
N VAL A 75 -13.92 2.64 -2.93
CA VAL A 75 -13.91 4.03 -2.46
C VAL A 75 -12.56 4.65 -2.77
N ASN A 76 -12.52 5.84 -3.37
CA ASN A 76 -11.25 6.57 -3.54
C ASN A 76 -10.65 6.89 -2.16
N ALA A 77 -9.49 6.32 -1.87
CA ALA A 77 -8.78 6.42 -0.59
C ALA A 77 -7.43 7.15 -0.72
N THR A 78 -7.24 7.91 -1.81
CA THR A 78 -5.95 8.55 -2.11
C THR A 78 -5.51 9.54 -1.04
N SER A 79 -6.46 10.31 -0.48
CA SER A 79 -6.20 11.39 0.47
C SER A 79 -6.71 11.12 1.88
N VAL A 80 -7.35 9.98 2.13
CA VAL A 80 -7.98 9.63 3.41
C VAL A 80 -7.58 8.23 3.85
N THR A 81 -7.49 7.99 5.16
CA THR A 81 -7.35 6.63 5.69
C THR A 81 -8.72 5.97 5.66
N ALA A 82 -8.82 4.84 4.96
CA ALA A 82 -10.05 4.07 4.87
C ALA A 82 -10.36 3.39 6.21
N PRO A 83 -11.54 3.59 6.82
CA PRO A 83 -11.95 2.85 8.02
C PRO A 83 -12.17 1.35 7.77
N GLU A 84 -12.23 0.54 8.83
CA GLU A 84 -12.52 -0.91 8.70
C GLU A 84 -13.99 -1.18 8.30
N LEU A 85 -14.92 -0.33 8.73
CA LEU A 85 -16.30 -0.32 8.27
C LEU A 85 -16.50 0.83 7.30
N TYR A 86 -17.27 0.61 6.24
CA TYR A 86 -17.63 1.67 5.32
C TYR A 86 -18.38 2.79 6.07
N GLY A 87 -17.76 3.96 6.13
CA GLY A 87 -18.30 5.16 6.81
C GLY A 87 -18.89 6.20 5.86
N GLY A 88 -19.00 5.89 4.55
CA GLY A 88 -19.55 6.81 3.56
C GLY A 88 -21.09 6.87 3.56
N ALA A 89 -21.64 7.74 2.74
CA ALA A 89 -23.09 7.95 2.64
C ALA A 89 -23.74 7.29 1.41
N ASN A 90 -22.96 6.67 0.53
CA ASN A 90 -23.42 6.16 -0.78
C ASN A 90 -23.50 4.63 -0.81
N MET A 91 -23.65 3.99 0.35
CA MET A 91 -23.84 2.55 0.41
C MET A 91 -25.07 2.15 -0.43
N PRO A 92 -24.94 1.20 -1.37
CA PRO A 92 -26.05 0.78 -2.21
C PRO A 92 -27.26 0.33 -1.39
N THR A 93 -28.47 0.61 -1.88
CA THR A 93 -29.71 0.35 -1.13
C THR A 93 -29.81 -1.09 -0.66
N GLY A 94 -30.14 -1.26 0.63
CA GLY A 94 -30.30 -2.55 1.29
C GLY A 94 -29.00 -3.18 1.80
N TYR A 95 -27.83 -2.70 1.37
CA TYR A 95 -26.56 -3.08 1.98
C TYR A 95 -26.39 -2.28 3.28
N THR A 96 -26.10 -2.98 4.38
CA THR A 96 -26.00 -2.36 5.71
C THR A 96 -24.79 -2.83 6.50
N ALA A 97 -24.14 -3.92 6.08
CA ALA A 97 -22.93 -4.44 6.70
C ALA A 97 -21.75 -4.36 5.72
N SER A 98 -20.55 -4.12 6.25
CA SER A 98 -19.34 -4.01 5.44
C SER A 98 -18.09 -4.48 6.17
N ALA A 99 -17.01 -4.70 5.42
CA ALA A 99 -15.65 -4.84 5.94
C ALA A 99 -14.64 -4.38 4.89
N LEU A 100 -13.61 -3.65 5.31
CA LEU A 100 -12.47 -3.31 4.47
C LEU A 100 -11.70 -4.60 4.15
N VAL A 101 -11.59 -4.92 2.86
CA VAL A 101 -10.90 -6.12 2.39
C VAL A 101 -9.62 -5.81 1.63
N SER A 102 -9.45 -4.59 1.11
CA SER A 102 -8.23 -4.19 0.39
C SER A 102 -8.05 -2.68 0.40
N VAL A 103 -6.82 -2.19 0.29
CA VAL A 103 -6.52 -0.83 -0.16
C VAL A 103 -5.46 -0.94 -1.24
N TRP A 104 -5.85 -0.81 -2.51
CA TRP A 104 -5.03 -1.18 -3.66
C TRP A 104 -4.59 0.04 -4.47
N GLY A 105 -3.38 -0.03 -5.04
CA GLY A 105 -2.79 1.04 -5.85
C GLY A 105 -3.43 1.18 -7.23
N ILE A 106 -3.64 2.42 -7.67
CA ILE A 106 -4.20 2.75 -8.97
C ILE A 106 -3.18 3.52 -9.80
N ALA A 107 -3.04 3.14 -11.07
CA ALA A 107 -2.32 3.90 -12.08
C ALA A 107 -3.05 3.80 -13.43
N SER A 108 -3.11 4.92 -14.17
CA SER A 108 -3.91 5.03 -15.39
C SER A 108 -5.35 4.56 -15.22
N SER A 109 -5.97 4.88 -14.07
CA SER A 109 -7.34 4.48 -13.71
C SER A 109 -7.57 2.96 -13.66
N GLN A 110 -6.52 2.18 -13.46
CA GLN A 110 -6.55 0.72 -13.35
C GLN A 110 -5.87 0.26 -12.07
N PHE A 111 -6.26 -0.91 -11.57
CA PHE A 111 -5.48 -1.61 -10.55
C PHE A 111 -4.09 -1.89 -11.08
N ILE A 112 -3.07 -1.56 -10.28
CA ILE A 112 -1.69 -1.94 -10.59
C ILE A 112 -1.51 -3.46 -10.46
N VAL A 113 -0.48 -3.99 -11.10
CA VAL A 113 -0.07 -5.39 -10.96
C VAL A 113 0.35 -5.67 -9.53
N GLY A 114 -0.14 -6.77 -8.96
CA GLY A 114 0.20 -7.18 -7.61
C GLY A 114 -0.58 -8.38 -7.11
N GLU A 115 -0.24 -8.83 -5.90
CA GLU A 115 -0.91 -9.91 -5.20
C GLU A 115 -1.16 -9.50 -3.75
N GLN A 116 -2.35 -9.80 -3.25
CA GLN A 116 -2.72 -9.64 -1.86
C GLN A 116 -2.95 -10.99 -1.19
N ARG A 117 -2.29 -11.18 -0.04
CA ARG A 117 -2.48 -12.28 0.89
C ARG A 117 -2.84 -11.70 2.25
N GLY A 118 -4.03 -12.00 2.76
CA GLY A 118 -4.52 -11.34 3.98
C GLY A 118 -4.54 -9.82 3.82
N ARG A 119 -3.77 -9.11 4.64
CA ARG A 119 -3.62 -7.64 4.58
C ARG A 119 -2.28 -7.19 3.97
N ASP A 120 -1.49 -8.13 3.45
CA ASP A 120 -0.20 -7.86 2.80
C ASP A 120 -0.38 -7.79 1.28
N ILE A 121 0.16 -6.74 0.66
CA ILE A 121 0.13 -6.51 -0.78
C ILE A 121 1.57 -6.44 -1.30
N GLY A 122 1.92 -7.35 -2.19
CA GLY A 122 3.11 -7.28 -3.03
C GLY A 122 2.79 -6.65 -4.38
N MET A 123 3.68 -5.81 -4.88
CA MET A 123 3.53 -5.04 -6.11
C MET A 123 4.87 -4.92 -6.86
N SER A 124 4.84 -4.36 -8.06
CA SER A 124 6.08 -4.01 -8.76
C SER A 124 6.85 -2.90 -8.03
N ASP A 125 8.17 -2.86 -8.21
CA ASP A 125 9.06 -1.87 -7.60
C ASP A 125 8.62 -0.42 -7.89
N ILE A 126 8.40 0.35 -6.83
CA ILE A 126 8.17 1.79 -6.88
C ILE A 126 9.35 2.50 -6.24
N VAL A 127 10.07 3.29 -7.04
CA VAL A 127 11.21 4.08 -6.57
C VAL A 127 10.70 5.24 -5.71
N ALA A 128 10.96 5.18 -4.41
CA ALA A 128 10.63 6.25 -3.47
C ALA A 128 11.63 7.41 -3.55
N ILE A 129 12.92 7.10 -3.75
CA ILE A 129 13.96 8.08 -4.02
C ILE A 129 15.08 7.48 -4.88
N SER A 130 15.64 8.32 -5.75
CA SER A 130 16.93 8.12 -6.40
C SER A 130 17.74 9.41 -6.25
N THR A 131 18.95 9.35 -5.71
CA THR A 131 19.75 10.54 -5.40
C THR A 131 21.26 10.27 -5.50
N THR A 132 22.04 11.30 -5.80
CA THR A 132 23.50 11.30 -5.72
C THR A 132 24.03 12.14 -4.56
N SER A 133 23.15 12.71 -3.75
CA SER A 133 23.49 13.51 -2.58
C SER A 133 23.46 12.66 -1.31
N GLN A 134 24.43 12.88 -0.42
CA GLN A 134 24.46 12.24 0.89
C GLN A 134 23.46 12.91 1.84
N ALA A 135 22.69 12.11 2.57
CA ALA A 135 21.93 12.55 3.73
C ALA A 135 22.66 12.06 4.99
N THR A 136 23.34 12.96 5.71
CA THR A 136 24.15 12.63 6.89
C THR A 136 23.32 12.50 8.17
N SER A 137 22.08 12.98 8.17
CA SER A 137 21.08 12.79 9.22
C SER A 137 19.77 12.25 8.63
N TYR A 138 18.92 11.69 9.48
CA TYR A 138 17.61 11.15 9.06
C TYR A 138 16.74 12.25 8.44
N THR A 139 16.63 12.19 7.12
CA THR A 139 15.88 13.15 6.30
C THR A 139 14.52 12.57 5.98
N SER A 140 13.46 13.37 6.14
CA SER A 140 12.09 12.96 5.82
C SER A 140 11.95 12.63 4.33
N LEU A 141 11.22 11.56 4.02
CA LEU A 141 10.91 11.10 2.68
C LEU A 141 9.42 10.76 2.61
N SER A 142 8.70 11.44 1.72
CA SER A 142 7.33 11.07 1.38
C SER A 142 7.33 9.81 0.53
N ILE A 143 6.45 8.87 0.87
CA ILE A 143 6.22 7.62 0.14
C ILE A 143 4.77 7.52 -0.33
N ALA A 144 4.07 8.65 -0.40
CA ALA A 144 2.65 8.72 -0.75
C ALA A 144 2.32 8.19 -2.17
N GLY A 145 3.31 8.14 -3.06
CA GLY A 145 3.15 7.54 -4.39
C GLY A 145 3.29 6.02 -4.40
N ALA A 146 3.84 5.41 -3.35
CA ALA A 146 4.09 3.97 -3.29
C ALA A 146 3.05 3.22 -2.44
N VAL A 147 2.55 3.82 -1.36
CA VAL A 147 1.69 3.13 -0.39
C VAL A 147 0.48 3.97 0.01
N PRO A 148 -0.66 3.32 0.38
CA PRO A 148 -1.83 4.04 0.86
C PRO A 148 -1.60 4.63 2.24
N ARG A 149 -2.46 5.56 2.66
CA ARG A 149 -2.48 6.10 4.02
C ARG A 149 -2.80 5.07 5.10
N ASN A 150 -3.36 3.92 4.72
CA ASN A 150 -3.62 2.78 5.59
C ASN A 150 -2.38 1.93 5.88
N ALA A 151 -1.26 2.13 5.17
CA ALA A 151 -0.08 1.29 5.34
C ALA A 151 0.45 1.35 6.78
N LYS A 152 0.58 0.19 7.41
CA LYS A 152 1.13 -0.04 8.76
C LYS A 152 2.56 -0.56 8.70
N ASN A 153 2.91 -1.33 7.67
CA ASN A 153 4.28 -1.75 7.37
C ASN A 153 4.55 -1.59 5.89
N ILE A 154 5.82 -1.40 5.55
CA ILE A 154 6.32 -1.37 4.18
C ILE A 154 7.58 -2.21 4.07
N GLY A 155 7.86 -2.68 2.86
CA GLY A 155 9.10 -3.35 2.56
C GLY A 155 9.56 -3.15 1.12
N GLY A 156 10.79 -3.58 0.89
CA GLY A 156 11.46 -3.48 -0.39
C GLY A 156 12.96 -3.56 -0.22
N TRP A 157 13.68 -2.74 -1.00
CA TRP A 157 15.13 -2.74 -0.98
C TRP A 157 15.69 -1.33 -1.08
N PHE A 158 16.88 -1.17 -0.53
CA PHE A 158 17.64 0.06 -0.64
C PHE A 158 19.07 -0.26 -1.07
N GLY A 159 19.79 0.75 -1.54
CA GLY A 159 21.21 0.59 -1.83
C GLY A 159 21.92 1.91 -2.06
N THR A 160 23.24 1.85 -2.03
CA THR A 160 24.13 2.96 -2.39
C THR A 160 25.22 2.47 -3.32
N GLN A 161 25.74 3.40 -4.12
CA GLN A 161 26.84 3.22 -5.05
C GLN A 161 27.82 4.37 -4.90
N SER A 162 29.11 4.08 -4.98
CA SER A 162 30.22 5.04 -4.91
C SER A 162 31.15 4.82 -6.09
N THR A 163 31.78 5.89 -6.57
CA THR A 163 32.69 5.84 -7.72
C THR A 163 33.96 5.01 -7.47
N ALA A 164 34.28 4.76 -6.19
CA ALA A 164 35.40 3.94 -5.77
C ALA A 164 35.05 3.10 -4.54
N SER A 165 35.87 2.08 -4.28
CA SER A 165 35.76 1.26 -3.07
C SER A 165 35.82 2.15 -1.84
N SER A 166 34.76 2.13 -1.03
CA SER A 166 34.60 3.05 0.10
C SER A 166 33.75 2.40 1.20
N THR A 167 33.76 3.02 2.38
CA THR A 167 32.77 2.70 3.42
C THR A 167 31.46 3.35 3.02
N GLN A 168 30.39 2.57 2.96
CA GLN A 168 29.05 3.05 2.60
C GLN A 168 28.03 2.60 3.64
N THR A 169 27.06 3.45 3.94
CA THR A 169 25.93 3.14 4.82
C THR A 169 24.66 3.68 4.21
N ILE A 170 23.59 2.89 4.24
CA ILE A 170 22.24 3.35 3.97
C ILE A 170 21.30 2.82 5.03
N SER A 171 20.40 3.69 5.48
CA SER A 171 19.42 3.37 6.49
C SER A 171 18.06 3.95 6.11
N VAL A 172 17.01 3.20 6.43
CA VAL A 172 15.62 3.69 6.45
C VAL A 172 15.06 3.54 7.86
N SER A 173 14.15 4.42 8.25
CA SER A 173 13.61 4.53 9.62
C SER A 173 12.18 5.04 9.61
N SER A 174 11.40 4.67 10.63
CA SER A 174 10.03 5.16 10.82
C SER A 174 9.99 6.59 11.35
N SER A 175 11.08 7.06 11.97
CA SER A 175 11.18 8.41 12.56
C SER A 175 12.52 9.10 12.29
N ALA A 176 12.57 10.41 12.53
CA ALA A 176 13.79 11.21 12.51
C ALA A 176 14.83 10.81 13.57
N THR A 177 14.42 10.02 14.58
CA THR A 177 15.25 9.55 15.71
C THR A 177 15.67 8.10 15.58
N ALA A 178 15.66 7.54 14.36
CA ALA A 178 16.06 6.17 14.05
C ALA A 178 15.14 5.05 14.62
N MET A 179 13.88 5.36 14.96
CA MET A 179 12.95 4.34 15.46
C MET A 179 12.68 3.28 14.40
N ALA A 180 12.78 2.01 14.80
CA ALA A 180 12.64 0.83 13.93
C ALA A 180 13.54 0.86 12.69
N SER A 181 14.73 1.48 12.79
CA SER A 181 15.64 1.60 11.66
C SER A 181 16.11 0.25 11.10
N ARG A 182 16.34 0.23 9.78
CA ARG A 182 16.98 -0.84 9.02
C ARG A 182 18.18 -0.23 8.32
N ARG A 183 19.34 -0.86 8.48
CA ARG A 183 20.62 -0.34 7.99
C ARG A 183 21.40 -1.44 7.31
N SER A 184 22.02 -1.11 6.19
CA SER A 184 23.13 -1.90 5.65
C SER A 184 24.38 -1.04 5.56
N GLN A 185 25.51 -1.64 5.88
CA GLN A 185 26.82 -1.01 5.85
C GLN A 185 27.84 -1.97 5.25
N VAL A 186 28.77 -1.42 4.46
CA VAL A 186 29.91 -2.15 3.91
C VAL A 186 31.18 -1.34 4.09
N ASN A 187 32.30 -2.03 4.23
CA ASN A 187 33.64 -1.45 4.22
C ASN A 187 34.37 -1.97 2.99
N GLY A 188 34.82 -1.07 2.11
CA GLY A 188 35.62 -1.43 0.95
C GLY A 188 34.84 -2.02 -0.23
N ALA A 189 33.69 -1.45 -0.57
CA ALA A 189 32.94 -1.81 -1.78
C ALA A 189 32.49 -0.58 -2.58
N GLN A 190 32.22 -0.78 -3.87
CA GLN A 190 31.62 0.24 -4.75
C GLN A 190 30.10 0.28 -4.65
N ALA A 191 29.44 -0.79 -4.20
CA ALA A 191 27.99 -0.81 -4.01
C ALA A 191 27.58 -1.68 -2.81
N ILE A 192 26.43 -1.36 -2.23
CA ILE A 192 25.74 -2.19 -1.24
C ILE A 192 24.25 -2.12 -1.50
N ASN A 193 23.58 -3.26 -1.37
CA ASN A 193 22.12 -3.35 -1.37
C ASN A 193 21.67 -4.15 -0.15
N GLY A 194 20.48 -3.85 0.35
CA GLY A 194 19.84 -4.59 1.42
C GLY A 194 18.33 -4.57 1.24
N SER A 195 17.66 -5.63 1.67
CA SER A 195 16.21 -5.63 1.82
C SER A 195 15.83 -5.01 3.16
N TYR A 196 14.60 -4.52 3.24
CA TYR A 196 14.06 -3.99 4.48
C TYR A 196 12.57 -4.24 4.58
N THR A 197 12.11 -4.34 5.83
CA THR A 197 10.71 -4.18 6.21
C THR A 197 10.69 -3.36 7.51
N LEU A 198 9.85 -2.33 7.56
CA LEU A 198 9.68 -1.48 8.75
C LEU A 198 8.22 -1.03 8.93
N PRO A 199 7.81 -0.73 10.18
CA PRO A 199 6.52 -0.12 10.43
C PRO A 199 6.47 1.33 9.94
N VAL A 200 5.29 1.80 9.56
CA VAL A 200 5.01 3.20 9.22
C VAL A 200 4.23 3.82 10.37
N THR A 201 4.85 4.75 11.08
CA THR A 201 4.25 5.42 12.25
C THR A 201 3.58 6.75 11.90
N THR A 202 4.02 7.38 10.81
CA THR A 202 3.42 8.59 10.24
C THR A 202 2.92 8.23 8.84
N PRO A 203 1.61 8.37 8.53
CA PRO A 203 1.08 7.96 7.24
C PRO A 203 1.90 8.49 6.07
N GLN A 204 2.31 7.57 5.19
CA GLN A 204 3.05 7.87 3.96
C GLN A 204 4.38 8.63 4.15
N THR A 205 5.02 8.52 5.32
CA THR A 205 6.31 9.17 5.60
C THR A 205 7.29 8.17 6.23
N ILE A 206 8.50 8.13 5.71
CA ILE A 206 9.67 7.48 6.33
C ILE A 206 10.82 8.46 6.40
N TYR A 207 11.93 8.04 7.00
CA TYR A 207 13.16 8.81 7.08
C TYR A 207 14.31 7.97 6.56
N TYR A 208 15.27 8.61 5.88
CA TYR A 208 16.44 7.92 5.36
C TYR A 208 17.74 8.66 5.67
N GLN A 209 18.82 7.89 5.62
CA GLN A 209 20.19 8.37 5.72
C GLN A 209 21.03 7.58 4.72
N ASN A 210 21.94 8.23 4.01
CA ASN A 210 22.87 7.58 3.09
C ASN A 210 24.22 8.32 3.12
N THR A 211 25.27 7.60 3.46
CA THR A 211 26.62 8.15 3.59
C THR A 211 27.65 7.27 2.90
N THR A 212 28.69 7.88 2.39
CA THR A 212 29.87 7.21 1.83
C THR A 212 31.13 8.00 2.18
N SER A 213 32.22 7.29 2.47
CA SER A 213 33.55 7.90 2.60
C SER A 213 34.18 8.25 1.24
N GLY A 214 33.56 7.83 0.13
CA GLY A 214 33.96 8.16 -1.24
C GLY A 214 33.03 9.21 -1.88
N THR A 215 32.93 9.19 -3.21
CA THR A 215 31.97 10.03 -3.95
C THR A 215 30.71 9.23 -4.23
N LEU A 216 29.59 9.64 -3.64
CA LEU A 216 28.29 9.02 -3.89
C LEU A 216 27.90 9.19 -5.36
N SER A 217 27.64 8.08 -6.04
CA SER A 217 27.21 8.06 -7.44
C SER A 217 25.75 7.61 -7.60
N GLY A 218 25.17 7.01 -6.57
CA GLY A 218 23.76 6.67 -6.53
C GLY A 218 23.33 6.19 -5.14
N ALA A 219 22.09 6.48 -4.78
CA ALA A 219 21.40 5.91 -3.64
C ALA A 219 19.93 5.77 -4.01
N SER A 220 19.33 4.64 -3.64
CA SER A 220 17.94 4.35 -3.98
C SER A 220 17.23 3.66 -2.83
N ILE A 221 15.95 3.98 -2.70
CA ILE A 221 15.01 3.28 -1.82
C ILE A 221 13.80 2.95 -2.68
N VAL A 222 13.45 1.68 -2.68
CA VAL A 222 12.38 1.10 -3.51
C VAL A 222 11.44 0.34 -2.61
N ILE A 223 10.14 0.56 -2.81
CA ILE A 223 9.06 -0.11 -2.08
C ILE A 223 8.36 -1.05 -3.05
N ASN A 224 8.14 -2.28 -2.65
CA ASN A 224 7.43 -3.28 -3.44
C ASN A 224 6.44 -4.12 -2.62
N GLU A 225 6.29 -3.82 -1.33
CA GLU A 225 5.26 -4.41 -0.49
C GLU A 225 4.78 -3.42 0.58
N TYR A 226 3.53 -3.59 1.00
CA TYR A 226 2.98 -2.95 2.20
C TYR A 226 1.89 -3.82 2.83
N SER A 227 1.62 -3.57 4.12
CA SER A 227 0.48 -4.14 4.82
C SER A 227 -0.36 -3.07 5.49
N PHE A 228 -1.67 -3.31 5.66
CA PHE A 228 -2.64 -2.31 6.12
C PHE A 228 -3.58 -2.79 7.23
#